data_AF-A0A661GAH0-F1
#
_entry.id   AF-A0A661GAH0-F1
#
_cell.length_a   1.000
_cell.length_b   1.000
_cell.length_c   1.000
_cell.angle_alpha   90.00
_cell.angle_beta   90.00
_cell.angle_gamma   90.00
#
_symmetry.space_group_name_H-M   'P 1'
#
loop_
_entity.id
_entity.type
_entity.pdbx_description
1 polymer ?
#
loop_
_entity_poly.entity_id
_entity_poly.type
_entity_poly.pdbx_seq_one_letter_code
_entity_poly.pdbx_strand_id
1 'polypeptide(L)' 'APDRESLVTACRALDRVLQWGFNVIPHWHIDYDRVLFWDKFGRPDITPTAGVQFGAWWVEPELEARLRGRIKSVAR' A
#
# COMPACT_ATOMS: atom_id res chain seq x y z
N ALA A 1 20.19 0.85 19.50
CA ALA A 1 20.74 -0.21 18.63
C ALA A 1 21.50 0.48 17.50
N PRO A 2 22.83 0.34 17.43
CA PRO A 2 23.68 1.13 16.53
C PRO A 2 23.60 0.72 15.05
N ASP A 3 23.06 -0.46 14.74
CA ASP A 3 23.03 -1.02 13.38
C ASP A 3 21.71 -1.79 13.14
N ARG A 4 21.49 -2.21 11.89
CA ARG A 4 20.23 -2.86 11.50
C ARG A 4 20.02 -4.21 12.18
N GLU A 5 21.07 -5.00 12.35
CA GLU A 5 20.98 -6.33 12.95
C GLU A 5 20.66 -6.21 14.44
N SER A 6 21.37 -5.32 15.15
CA SER A 6 21.09 -5.06 16.56
C SER A 6 19.68 -4.48 16.77
N LEU A 7 19.18 -3.66 15.84
CA LEU A 7 17.81 -3.14 15.89
C LEU A 7 16.78 -4.27 15.73
N VAL A 8 16.95 -5.13 14.73
CA VAL A 8 16.03 -6.26 14.50
C VAL A 8 16.00 -7.19 15.71
N THR A 9 17.15 -7.48 16.31
CA THR A 9 17.25 -8.30 17.53
C THR A 9 16.52 -7.65 18.70
N ALA A 10 16.73 -6.36 18.93
CA ALA A 10 16.05 -5.62 19.99
C ALA A 10 14.52 -5.55 19.79
N CYS A 11 14.05 -5.29 18.57
CA CYS A 11 12.61 -5.28 18.25
C CYS A 11 11.96 -6.64 18.52
N ARG A 12 12.60 -7.75 18.14
CA ARG A 12 12.10 -9.10 18.42
C ARG A 12 12.08 -9.41 19.92
N ALA A 13 13.06 -8.94 20.68
CA ALA A 13 13.07 -9.10 22.14
C ALA A 13 11.93 -8.31 22.79
N LEU A 14 11.73 -7.06 22.38
CA LEU A 14 10.64 -6.21 22.84
C LEU A 14 9.27 -6.83 22.55
N ASP A 15 9.03 -7.27 21.32
CA ASP A 15 7.77 -7.88 20.91
C ASP A 15 7.38 -9.07 21.80
N ARG A 16 8.34 -9.93 22.15
CA ARG A 16 8.11 -11.03 23.10
C ARG A 16 7.69 -10.49 24.47
N VAL A 17 8.42 -9.53 25.04
CA VAL A 17 8.07 -8.98 26.36
C VAL A 17 6.65 -8.38 26.37
N LEU A 18 6.26 -7.68 25.30
CA LEU A 18 4.91 -7.10 25.19
C LEU A 18 3.83 -8.18 25.13
N GLN A 19 4.05 -9.26 24.37
CA GLN A 19 3.10 -10.38 24.26
C GLN A 19 2.96 -11.14 25.59
N TRP A 20 4.05 -11.37 26.33
CA TRP A 20 4.01 -12.02 27.65
C TRP A 20 3.35 -11.18 28.74
N GLY A 21 3.23 -9.87 28.54
CA GLY A 21 2.52 -8.97 29.45
C GLY A 21 0.99 -8.99 29.29
N PHE A 22 0.45 -9.71 28.29
CA PHE A 22 -0.99 -9.80 28.00
C PHE A 22 -1.71 -8.43 27.92
N ASN A 23 -1.00 -7.40 27.46
CA ASN A 23 -1.53 -6.03 27.42
C ASN A 23 -2.64 -5.84 26.38
N VAL A 24 -2.69 -6.70 25.36
CA VAL A 24 -3.65 -6.66 24.24
C VAL A 24 -3.99 -8.09 23.81
N ILE A 25 -5.16 -8.26 23.19
CA ILE A 25 -5.57 -9.50 22.49
C ILE A 25 -5.47 -9.22 20.98
N PRO A 26 -4.46 -9.75 20.27
CA PRO A 26 -4.32 -9.53 18.83
C PRO A 26 -5.48 -10.15 18.05
N HIS A 27 -6.00 -9.41 17.08
CA HIS A 27 -7.02 -9.87 16.13
C HIS A 27 -6.39 -10.08 14.74
N TRP A 28 -7.15 -9.86 13.67
CA TRP A 28 -6.74 -9.98 12.28
C TRP A 28 -6.28 -8.64 11.69
N HIS A 29 -5.42 -8.73 10.68
CA HIS A 29 -5.06 -7.63 9.80
C HIS A 29 -5.18 -8.09 8.35
N ILE A 30 -5.13 -7.15 7.41
CA ILE A 30 -5.16 -7.42 5.98
C ILE A 30 -3.76 -7.16 5.42
N ASP A 31 -3.26 -8.07 4.60
CA ASP A 31 -1.91 -8.08 4.04
C ASP A 31 -1.81 -7.40 2.67
N TYR A 32 -2.88 -6.74 2.22
CA TYR A 32 -2.95 -6.03 0.95
C TYR A 32 -3.71 -4.71 1.05
N ASP A 33 -3.33 -3.80 0.15
CA ASP A 33 -3.99 -2.50 0.00
C ASP A 33 -5.18 -2.61 -0.97
N ARG A 34 -6.32 -2.03 -0.58
CA ARG A 34 -7.48 -1.89 -1.48
C ARG A 34 -7.58 -0.44 -1.93
N VAL A 35 -7.39 -0.21 -3.22
CA VAL A 35 -7.50 1.13 -3.82
C VAL A 35 -8.36 1.05 -5.07
N LEU A 36 -9.36 1.93 -5.15
CA LEU A 36 -10.18 2.12 -6.33
C LEU A 36 -9.72 3.39 -7.05
N PHE A 37 -9.43 3.28 -8.35
CA PHE A 37 -8.99 4.40 -9.16
C PHE A 37 -9.53 4.25 -10.58
N TRP A 38 -9.58 5.39 -11.27
CA TRP A 38 -9.95 5.43 -12.68
C TRP A 38 -8.89 4.74 -13.53
N ASP A 39 -9.35 3.96 -14.51
CA ASP A 39 -8.53 3.32 -15.55
C ASP A 39 -7.97 4.37 -16.53
N LYS A 40 -7.07 5.20 -16.01
CA LYS A 40 -6.33 6.26 -16.71
C LYS A 40 -4.89 6.45 -16.23
N PHE A 41 -4.49 5.71 -15.20
CA PHE A 41 -3.19 5.90 -14.57
C PHE A 41 -2.22 4.77 -14.95
N GLY A 42 -1.00 5.13 -15.33
CA GLY A 42 0.16 4.25 -15.35
C GLY A 42 0.80 4.19 -13.97
N ARG A 43 1.39 3.05 -13.62
CA ARG A 43 2.06 2.81 -12.33
C ARG A 43 3.30 1.94 -12.52
N PRO A 44 4.30 2.02 -11.62
CA PRO A 44 5.45 1.13 -11.66
C PRO A 44 5.04 -0.35 -11.54
N ASP A 45 5.75 -1.25 -12.24
CA ASP A 45 5.51 -2.70 -12.15
C ASP A 45 5.83 -3.26 -10.74
N ILE A 46 6.78 -2.65 -10.06
CA ILE A 46 7.20 -3.01 -8.71
C ILE A 46 6.65 -1.97 -7.73
N THR A 47 5.71 -2.39 -6.88
CA THR A 47 5.20 -1.56 -5.78
C THR A 47 6.26 -1.42 -4.68
N PRO A 48 6.57 -0.19 -4.22
CA PRO A 48 7.48 0.00 -3.10
C PRO A 48 7.02 -0.69 -1.81
N THR A 49 7.96 -1.02 -0.93
CA THR A 49 7.69 -1.69 0.36
C THR A 49 6.78 -0.89 1.30
N ALA A 50 6.63 0.42 1.06
CA ALA A 50 5.78 1.31 1.85
C ALA A 50 4.32 1.37 1.36
N GLY A 51 3.88 0.43 0.52
CA GLY A 51 2.51 0.34 0.01
C GLY A 51 2.26 1.24 -1.21
N VAL A 52 0.99 1.61 -1.43
CA VAL A 52 0.57 2.41 -2.59
C VAL A 52 1.13 3.84 -2.54
N GLN A 53 1.83 4.24 -3.61
CA GLN A 53 2.39 5.60 -3.75
C GLN A 53 1.81 6.32 -4.99
N PHE A 54 0.79 7.15 -4.78
CA PHE A 54 0.15 7.90 -5.88
C PHE A 54 1.09 8.90 -6.57
N GLY A 55 2.10 9.43 -5.86
CA GLY A 55 3.10 10.32 -6.45
C GLY A 55 4.00 9.65 -7.48
N ALA A 56 4.06 8.32 -7.49
CA ALA A 56 4.79 7.54 -8.49
C ALA A 56 3.92 7.17 -9.71
N TRP A 57 2.64 7.53 -9.72
CA TRP A 57 1.71 7.24 -10.82
C TRP A 57 1.65 8.44 -11.76
N TRP A 58 1.35 8.17 -13.02
CA TRP A 58 1.17 9.22 -14.03
C TRP A 58 -0.13 8.98 -14.80
N VAL A 59 -0.62 10.01 -15.48
CA VAL A 59 -1.77 9.88 -16.36
C VAL A 59 -1.28 9.33 -17.70
N GLU A 60 -1.86 8.21 -18.11
CA GLU A 60 -1.62 7.66 -19.43
C GLU A 60 -2.61 8.29 -20.42
N PRO A 61 -2.16 9.09 -21.41
CA PRO A 61 -3.04 9.91 -22.23
C PRO A 61 -4.10 9.09 -23.00
N GLU A 62 -3.72 7.91 -23.48
CA GLU A 62 -4.62 7.01 -24.23
C GLU A 62 -5.74 6.46 -23.36
N LEU A 63 -5.40 6.04 -22.12
CA LEU A 63 -6.36 5.51 -21.16
C LEU A 63 -7.31 6.63 -20.70
N GLU A 64 -6.80 7.84 -20.49
CA GLU A 64 -7.64 9.00 -20.17
C GLU A 64 -8.64 9.32 -21.28
N ALA A 65 -8.18 9.36 -22.55
CA ALA A 65 -9.07 9.60 -23.69
C ALA A 65 -10.17 8.53 -23.78
N ARG A 66 -9.82 7.25 -23.60
CA ARG A 66 -10.75 6.13 -23.56
C ARG A 66 -11.77 6.28 -22.43
N LEU A 67 -11.32 6.63 -21.23
CA LEU A 67 -12.18 6.85 -20.07
C LEU A 67 -13.18 7.99 -20.34
N ARG A 68 -12.71 9.12 -20.86
CA ARG A 68 -13.58 10.26 -21.20
C ARG A 68 -14.64 9.89 -22.25
N GLY A 69 -14.29 9.09 -23.26
CA GLY A 69 -15.24 8.57 -24.24
C GLY A 69 -16.35 7.72 -23.60
N ARG A 70 -15.96 6.83 -22.67
CA ARG A 70 -16.88 5.95 -21.94
C ARG A 70 -17.83 6.72 -21.02
N ILE A 71 -17.32 7.74 -20.33
CA ILE A 71 -18.16 8.61 -19.49
C ILE A 71 -19.21 9.33 -20.34
N LYS A 72 -18.82 9.86 -21.51
CA LYS A 72 -19.74 10.51 -22.44
C LYS A 72 -20.81 9.56 -22.99
N SER A 73 -20.47 8.30 -23.27
CA SER A 73 -21.45 7.34 -23.78
C SER A 73 -22.45 6.87 -22.73
N VAL A 74 -22.06 6.82 -21.46
CA VAL A 74 -22.94 6.43 -20.34
C VAL A 74 -23.86 7.57 -19.92
N ALA A 75 -23.42 8.82 -20.09
CA ALA A 75 -24.21 10.01 -19.75
C ALA A 75 -25.30 10.38 -20.79
N ARG A 76 -25.44 9.58 -21.86
CA ARG A 76 -26.44 9.75 -22.92
C ARG A 76 -27.54 8.70 -22.77
#